data_AF-A0A0K1PME3-F1
#
_entry.id   AF-A0A0K1PME3-F1
#
_cell.length_a   1.000
_cell.length_b   1.000
_cell.length_c   1.000
_cell.angle_alpha   90.00
_cell.angle_beta   90.00
_cell.angle_gamma   90.00
#
_symmetry.space_group_name_H-M   'P 1'
#
loop_
_entity.id
_entity.type
_entity.pdbx_description
1 polymer ?
#
loop_
_entity_poly.entity_id
_entity_poly.type
_entity_poly.pdbx_seq_one_letter_code
_entity_poly.pdbx_strand_id
1 'polypeptide(L)'
;MQRRSFRPLPTPPSNVARSVVLVVASMGSLALSACGRGQGGHPGAQQEGVGAATITSADLKSSVESAAMRIAEAHCSQAETCTRQVSSHYAQENAQVCRSNMFTETMDRLDAKTCPLGVNEAKLPDCLAAMQGAGCLDPIDMYTRYAECKASALCFKPND
;
A
#
# COMPACT_ATOMS: atom_id res chain seq x y z
N MET A 1 31.13 46.52 -24.78
CA MET A 1 31.54 45.17 -25.24
C MET A 1 32.08 44.39 -24.04
N GLN A 2 31.22 43.67 -23.31
CA GLN A 2 31.64 42.85 -22.15
C GLN A 2 31.80 41.39 -22.60
N ARG A 3 33.02 40.86 -22.50
CA ARG A 3 33.32 39.44 -22.76
C ARG A 3 32.83 38.62 -21.58
N ARG A 4 31.76 37.85 -21.78
CA ARG A 4 31.30 36.84 -20.82
C ARG A 4 32.24 35.63 -20.90
N SER A 5 33.01 35.40 -19.84
CA SER A 5 33.78 34.16 -19.66
C SER A 5 32.82 32.98 -19.53
N PHE A 6 32.82 32.10 -20.53
CA PHE A 6 32.16 30.80 -20.46
C PHE A 6 32.96 29.88 -19.52
N ARG A 7 32.34 29.45 -18.43
CA ARG A 7 32.84 28.32 -17.61
C ARG A 7 32.33 27.02 -18.25
N PRO A 8 33.18 26.00 -18.44
CA PRO A 8 32.73 24.70 -18.94
C PRO A 8 31.94 23.94 -17.86
N LEU A 9 30.88 23.24 -18.28
CA LEU A 9 30.09 22.33 -17.44
C LEU A 9 30.89 21.08 -17.06
N PRO A 10 30.66 20.48 -15.88
CA PRO A 10 31.19 19.17 -15.53
C PRO A 10 30.50 18.07 -16.36
N THR A 11 31.29 17.16 -16.93
CA THR A 11 30.82 15.98 -17.66
C THR A 11 30.34 14.88 -16.69
N PRO A 12 29.31 14.10 -17.05
CA PRO A 12 28.89 12.94 -16.27
C PRO A 12 29.92 11.80 -16.36
N PRO A 13 30.04 10.94 -15.32
CA PRO A 13 30.86 9.75 -15.40
C PRO A 13 30.23 8.70 -16.33
N SER A 14 30.98 8.34 -17.36
CA SER A 14 30.72 7.21 -18.25
C SER A 14 30.83 5.88 -17.49
N ASN A 15 29.71 5.29 -17.11
CA ASN A 15 29.67 3.88 -16.68
C ASN A 15 29.39 2.99 -17.88
N VAL A 16 30.47 2.60 -18.57
CA VAL A 16 30.48 1.49 -19.52
C VAL A 16 31.03 0.28 -18.79
N ALA A 17 30.15 -0.64 -18.41
CA ALA A 17 30.54 -2.02 -18.10
C ALA A 17 29.37 -2.95 -18.41
N ARG A 18 29.29 -3.34 -19.69
CA ARG A 18 28.68 -4.60 -20.10
C ARG A 18 29.48 -5.73 -19.44
N SER A 19 28.83 -6.51 -18.59
CA SER A 19 29.25 -7.88 -18.28
C SER A 19 28.10 -8.82 -18.55
N VAL A 20 28.38 -9.79 -19.42
CA VAL A 20 27.51 -10.83 -19.93
C VAL A 20 27.99 -12.15 -19.31
N VAL A 21 27.07 -13.11 -19.16
CA VAL A 21 27.25 -14.56 -18.88
C VAL A 21 27.55 -14.86 -17.39
N LEU A 22 26.80 -15.69 -16.66
CA LEU A 22 26.50 -17.10 -16.93
C LEU A 22 25.17 -17.55 -16.31
N VAL A 23 24.36 -18.22 -17.14
CA VAL A 23 23.26 -19.11 -16.73
C VAL A 23 23.90 -20.34 -16.08
N VAL A 24 23.63 -20.54 -14.79
CA VAL A 24 23.89 -21.82 -14.13
C VAL A 24 22.55 -22.53 -13.98
N ALA A 25 22.33 -23.51 -14.85
CA ALA A 25 21.34 -24.55 -14.64
C ALA A 25 21.87 -25.51 -13.56
N SER A 26 21.20 -25.58 -12.42
CA SER A 26 21.40 -26.65 -11.46
C SER A 26 20.06 -27.27 -11.08
N MET A 27 20.01 -28.56 -11.37
CA MET A 27 18.89 -29.47 -11.27
C MET A 27 18.55 -29.78 -9.81
N GLY A 28 17.26 -29.93 -9.54
CA GLY A 28 16.66 -30.94 -8.66
C GLY A 28 17.25 -31.18 -7.26
N SER A 29 16.44 -30.89 -6.23
CA SER A 29 16.33 -31.74 -5.04
C SER A 29 14.95 -31.54 -4.40
N LEU A 30 14.06 -32.49 -4.64
CA LEU A 30 12.90 -32.73 -3.78
C LEU A 30 13.43 -33.32 -2.48
N ALA A 31 13.18 -32.66 -1.36
CA ALA A 31 13.30 -33.26 -0.04
C ALA A 31 12.02 -32.94 0.75
N LEU A 32 11.07 -33.88 0.71
CA LEU A 32 10.09 -34.02 1.78
C LEU A 32 10.82 -34.56 3.01
N SER A 33 10.85 -33.79 4.08
CA SER A 33 11.14 -34.30 5.43
C SER A 33 9.91 -34.08 6.30
N ALA A 34 9.05 -35.09 6.29
CA ALA A 34 8.09 -35.35 7.35
C ALA A 34 8.80 -36.02 8.55
N CYS A 35 8.12 -36.01 9.69
CA CYS A 35 8.43 -36.62 11.00
C CYS A 35 9.23 -35.77 11.98
N GLY A 36 8.48 -35.20 12.94
CA GLY A 36 9.01 -34.67 14.18
C GLY A 36 9.02 -35.67 15.33
N ARG A 37 9.66 -35.28 16.44
CA ARG A 37 9.25 -35.48 17.85
C ARG A 37 10.39 -35.02 18.78
N GLY A 38 10.01 -34.35 19.87
CA GLY A 38 10.88 -33.98 21.00
C GLY A 38 10.61 -32.54 21.44
N GLN A 39 9.51 -32.22 22.12
CA GLN A 39 9.25 -32.46 23.55
C GLN A 39 10.31 -31.81 24.46
N GLY A 40 10.19 -30.49 24.62
CA GLY A 40 10.73 -29.74 25.76
C GLY A 40 9.56 -29.04 26.44
N GLY A 41 9.23 -29.44 27.66
CA GLY A 41 8.05 -28.99 28.39
C GLY A 41 8.08 -27.51 28.75
N HIS A 42 6.94 -26.86 28.56
CA HIS A 42 6.49 -25.73 29.36
C HIS A 42 5.08 -26.07 29.86
N PRO A 43 4.86 -26.19 31.17
CA PRO A 43 3.51 -26.27 31.72
C PRO A 43 2.98 -24.84 31.85
N GLY A 44 1.90 -24.50 31.16
CA GLY A 44 1.21 -23.24 31.42
C GLY A 44 0.27 -22.81 30.31
N ALA A 45 -1.03 -22.80 30.65
CA ALA A 45 -2.18 -22.31 29.87
C ALA A 45 -2.52 -23.18 28.65
N GLN A 46 -3.51 -24.08 28.68
CA GLN A 46 -4.92 -23.80 28.99
C GLN A 46 -5.32 -22.38 28.55
N GLN A 47 -5.78 -22.23 27.31
CA GLN A 47 -7.21 -22.00 27.09
C GLN A 47 -7.58 -22.13 25.61
N GLU A 48 -8.27 -23.24 25.31
CA GLU A 48 -9.46 -23.15 24.47
C GLU A 48 -10.36 -22.08 25.10
N GLY A 49 -10.43 -20.96 24.42
CA GLY A 49 -11.37 -19.90 24.70
C GLY A 49 -11.74 -19.33 23.35
N VAL A 50 -12.84 -19.82 22.79
CA VAL A 50 -13.71 -18.97 21.96
C VAL A 50 -14.28 -17.92 22.92
N GLY A 51 -13.40 -17.03 23.40
CA GLY A 51 -13.80 -15.79 24.00
C GLY A 51 -14.26 -14.94 22.85
N ALA A 52 -15.51 -14.49 22.89
CA ALA A 52 -15.89 -13.31 22.14
C ALA A 52 -14.84 -12.25 22.48
N ALA A 53 -13.87 -12.04 21.58
CA ALA A 53 -12.94 -10.94 21.70
C ALA A 53 -13.82 -9.71 21.57
N THR A 54 -14.15 -9.10 22.71
CA THR A 54 -14.86 -7.83 22.74
C THR A 54 -13.97 -6.86 21.98
N ILE A 55 -14.31 -6.58 20.74
CA ILE A 55 -13.57 -5.65 19.90
C ILE A 55 -13.54 -4.33 20.67
N THR A 56 -12.35 -3.92 21.11
CA THR A 56 -12.23 -2.68 21.88
C THR A 56 -12.18 -1.50 20.93
N SER A 57 -12.48 -0.31 21.43
CA SER A 57 -12.33 0.92 20.65
C SER A 57 -10.91 1.12 20.11
N ALA A 58 -9.91 0.55 20.79
CA ALA A 58 -8.52 0.59 20.34
C ALA A 58 -8.29 -0.32 19.11
N ASP A 59 -8.92 -1.49 19.06
CA ASP A 59 -8.86 -2.39 17.91
C ASP A 59 -9.50 -1.75 16.68
N LEU A 60 -10.66 -1.11 16.85
CA LEU A 60 -11.35 -0.38 15.77
C LEU A 60 -10.49 0.76 15.24
N LYS A 61 -9.90 1.56 16.12
CA LYS A 61 -9.00 2.65 15.73
C LYS A 61 -7.76 2.13 14.99
N SER A 62 -7.16 1.04 15.48
CA SER A 62 -6.00 0.43 14.84
C SER A 62 -6.33 -0.12 13.45
N SER A 63 -7.52 -0.70 13.26
CA SER A 63 -7.98 -1.14 11.93
C SER A 63 -8.15 0.05 11.00
N VAL A 64 -8.87 1.10 11.42
CA VAL A 64 -9.06 2.33 10.63
C VAL A 64 -7.72 2.94 10.22
N GLU A 65 -6.76 3.04 11.14
CA GLU A 65 -5.42 3.58 10.89
C GLU A 65 -4.66 2.75 9.84
N SER A 66 -4.72 1.42 9.97
CA SER A 66 -4.08 0.52 9.01
C SER A 66 -4.72 0.59 7.61
N ALA A 67 -6.05 0.69 7.53
CA ALA A 67 -6.78 0.86 6.28
C ALA A 67 -6.44 2.21 5.63
N ALA A 68 -6.44 3.30 6.39
CA ALA A 68 -6.08 4.63 5.91
C ALA A 68 -4.65 4.66 5.34
N MET A 69 -3.69 4.00 6.00
CA MET A 69 -2.31 3.92 5.51
C MET A 69 -2.20 3.18 4.18
N ARG A 70 -2.92 2.06 4.03
CA ARG A 70 -2.93 1.28 2.77
C ARG A 70 -3.59 2.04 1.62
N ILE A 71 -4.70 2.71 1.89
CA ILE A 71 -5.40 3.55 0.89
C ILE A 71 -4.51 4.72 0.46
N ALA A 72 -3.85 5.39 1.41
CA ALA A 72 -2.92 6.47 1.13
C ALA A 72 -1.74 6.01 0.25
N GLU A 73 -1.14 4.86 0.58
CA GLU A 73 -0.06 4.28 -0.23
C GLU A 73 -0.53 3.95 -1.66
N ALA A 74 -1.69 3.30 -1.81
CA ALA A 74 -2.23 2.95 -3.12
C ALA A 74 -2.53 4.20 -3.97
N HIS A 75 -3.13 5.23 -3.37
CA HIS A 75 -3.41 6.49 -4.05
C HIS A 75 -2.14 7.18 -4.54
N CYS A 76 -1.14 7.30 -3.68
CA CYS A 76 0.11 7.99 -4.01
C CYS A 76 0.95 7.20 -5.01
N SER A 77 1.03 5.87 -4.88
CA SER A 77 1.70 5.00 -5.85
C SER A 77 1.04 5.07 -7.23
N GLN A 78 -0.29 5.14 -7.27
CA GLN A 78 -1.01 5.38 -8.51
C GLN A 78 -0.71 6.76 -9.09
N ALA A 79 -0.74 7.82 -8.28
CA ALA A 79 -0.44 9.17 -8.72
C ALA A 79 0.99 9.28 -9.31
N GLU A 80 1.98 8.63 -8.71
CA GLU A 80 3.34 8.55 -9.26
C GLU A 80 3.39 7.78 -10.59
N THR A 81 2.62 6.70 -10.68
CA THR A 81 2.51 5.90 -11.90
C THR A 81 1.88 6.70 -13.03
N CYS A 82 0.80 7.42 -12.72
CA CYS A 82 0.12 8.31 -13.66
C CYS A 82 0.98 9.49 -14.06
N THR A 83 1.71 10.10 -13.13
CA THR A 83 2.67 11.17 -13.43
C THR A 83 3.71 10.69 -14.44
N ARG A 84 4.32 9.52 -14.19
CA ARG A 84 5.30 8.91 -15.11
C ARG A 84 4.72 8.61 -16.50
N GLN A 85 3.43 8.27 -16.60
CA GLN A 85 2.77 7.94 -17.87
C GLN A 85 2.30 9.18 -18.66
N VAL A 86 1.78 10.21 -17.96
CA VAL A 86 1.04 11.31 -18.60
C VAL A 86 1.94 12.53 -18.87
N SER A 87 2.95 12.83 -18.03
CA SER A 87 4.01 13.76 -18.45
C SER A 87 5.26 13.69 -17.56
N SER A 88 6.43 13.84 -18.18
CA SER A 88 7.71 14.08 -17.49
C SER A 88 7.80 15.47 -16.84
N HIS A 89 6.73 16.27 -16.87
CA HIS A 89 6.72 17.71 -16.60
C HIS A 89 5.93 18.11 -15.35
N TYR A 90 5.10 17.22 -14.78
CA TYR A 90 4.49 17.47 -13.48
C TYR A 90 5.51 17.21 -12.39
N ALA A 91 5.90 18.27 -11.68
CA ALA A 91 6.70 18.17 -10.47
C ALA A 91 5.90 17.32 -9.47
N GLN A 92 6.47 16.15 -9.12
CA GLN A 92 5.91 15.26 -8.12
C GLN A 92 5.73 16.06 -6.82
N GLU A 93 4.55 16.02 -6.22
CA GLU A 93 4.48 16.17 -4.76
C GLU A 93 5.35 15.06 -4.17
N ASN A 94 6.14 15.39 -3.13
CA ASN A 94 6.94 14.38 -2.45
C ASN A 94 6.01 13.24 -2.02
N ALA A 95 6.34 11.99 -2.37
CA ALA A 95 5.56 10.80 -2.02
C ALA A 95 5.15 10.78 -0.55
N GLN A 96 6.04 11.28 0.32
CA GLN A 96 5.76 11.42 1.75
C GLN A 96 4.66 12.43 2.07
N VAL A 97 4.64 13.57 1.38
CA VAL A 97 3.60 14.60 1.54
C VAL A 97 2.27 14.07 1.04
N CYS A 98 2.24 13.41 -0.13
CA CYS A 98 1.04 12.76 -0.63
C CYS A 98 0.48 11.77 0.39
N ARG A 99 1.33 10.86 0.91
CA ARG A 99 0.88 9.86 1.87
C ARG A 99 0.34 10.46 3.15
N SER A 100 1.01 11.49 3.68
CA SER A 100 0.55 12.17 4.89
C SER A 100 -0.81 12.82 4.68
N ASN A 101 -0.98 13.55 3.56
CA ASN A 101 -2.24 14.24 3.25
C ASN A 101 -3.37 13.22 3.03
N MET A 102 -3.13 12.19 2.21
CA MET A 102 -4.11 11.15 1.93
C MET A 102 -4.45 10.33 3.16
N PHE A 103 -3.49 10.07 4.04
CA PHE A 103 -3.73 9.41 5.32
C PHE A 103 -4.67 10.23 6.20
N THR A 104 -4.40 11.52 6.40
CA THR A 104 -5.27 12.41 7.18
C THR A 104 -6.66 12.49 6.58
N GLU A 105 -6.78 12.70 5.27
CA GLU A 105 -8.08 12.73 4.60
C GLU A 105 -8.86 11.42 4.74
N THR A 106 -8.17 10.28 4.65
CA THR A 106 -8.81 8.97 4.79
C THR A 106 -9.23 8.70 6.24
N MET A 107 -8.43 9.12 7.22
CA MET A 107 -8.78 9.05 8.64
C MET A 107 -10.02 9.89 8.96
N ASP A 108 -10.14 11.09 8.38
CA ASP A 108 -11.33 11.92 8.54
C ASP A 108 -12.58 11.32 7.87
N ARG A 109 -12.41 10.61 6.75
CA ARG A 109 -13.53 9.93 6.05
C ARG A 109 -13.97 8.63 6.74
N LEU A 110 -13.05 7.95 7.42
CA LEU A 110 -13.30 6.68 8.11
C LEU A 110 -13.40 6.88 9.63
N ASP A 111 -13.66 8.10 10.07
CA ASP A 111 -13.73 8.46 11.48
C ASP A 111 -14.82 7.66 12.22
N ALA A 112 -14.76 7.67 13.55
CA ALA A 112 -15.72 6.93 14.37
C ALA A 112 -17.17 7.38 14.19
N LYS A 113 -17.44 8.60 13.70
CA LYS A 113 -18.81 9.05 13.39
C LYS A 113 -19.33 8.45 12.09
N THR A 114 -18.47 8.35 11.08
CA THR A 114 -18.83 7.77 9.77
C THR A 114 -18.87 6.25 9.84
N CYS A 115 -17.94 5.65 10.59
CA CYS A 115 -17.71 4.21 10.67
C CYS A 115 -17.67 3.73 12.13
N PRO A 116 -18.81 3.76 12.84
CA PRO A 116 -18.87 3.47 14.28
C PRO A 116 -18.52 2.02 14.62
N LEU A 117 -18.70 1.11 13.66
CA LEU A 117 -18.37 -0.31 13.79
C LEU A 117 -16.98 -0.66 13.22
N GLY A 118 -16.22 0.34 12.75
CA GLY A 118 -14.92 0.15 12.12
C GLY A 118 -14.97 -0.11 10.60
N VAL A 119 -13.80 -0.42 10.05
CA VAL A 119 -13.59 -0.70 8.63
C VAL A 119 -13.71 -2.20 8.37
N ASN A 120 -14.46 -2.55 7.33
CA ASN A 120 -14.55 -3.88 6.78
C ASN A 120 -13.28 -4.21 5.99
N GLU A 121 -12.31 -4.84 6.66
CA GLU A 121 -11.06 -5.33 6.07
C GLU A 121 -11.27 -6.28 4.88
N ALA A 122 -12.44 -6.92 4.74
CA ALA A 122 -12.73 -7.79 3.59
C ALA A 122 -13.03 -6.99 2.31
N LYS A 123 -13.46 -5.73 2.43
CA LYS A 123 -13.74 -4.82 1.29
C LYS A 123 -12.56 -3.93 0.91
N LEU A 124 -11.59 -3.81 1.81
CA LEU A 124 -10.38 -3.03 1.57
C LEU A 124 -9.59 -3.51 0.34
N PRO A 125 -9.37 -4.81 0.08
CA PRO A 125 -8.68 -5.29 -1.11
C PRO A 125 -9.36 -4.88 -2.42
N ASP A 126 -10.69 -4.87 -2.46
CA ASP A 126 -11.47 -4.46 -3.63
C ASP A 126 -11.25 -2.98 -3.94
N CYS A 127 -11.27 -2.13 -2.91
CA CYS A 127 -10.91 -0.71 -3.04
C CYS A 127 -9.48 -0.53 -3.56
N LEU A 128 -8.50 -1.21 -2.96
CA LEU A 128 -7.10 -1.09 -3.37
C LEU A 128 -6.88 -1.56 -4.82
N ALA A 129 -7.56 -2.64 -5.23
CA ALA A 129 -7.54 -3.12 -6.60
C ALA A 129 -8.21 -2.13 -7.57
N ALA A 130 -9.32 -1.51 -7.16
CA ALA A 130 -10.01 -0.50 -7.95
C ALA A 130 -9.15 0.76 -8.15
N MET A 131 -8.41 1.19 -7.12
CA MET A 131 -7.39 2.24 -7.22
C MET A 131 -6.34 1.84 -8.25
N GLN A 132 -5.66 0.70 -8.08
CA GLN A 132 -4.60 0.27 -9.00
C GLN A 132 -5.07 0.09 -10.46
N GLY A 133 -6.33 -0.29 -10.67
CA GLY A 133 -6.91 -0.48 -11.98
C GLY A 133 -7.41 0.80 -12.66
N ALA A 134 -7.55 1.91 -11.93
CA ALA A 134 -8.13 3.13 -12.49
C ALA A 134 -7.16 3.81 -13.48
N GLY A 135 -7.71 4.23 -14.63
CA GLY A 135 -6.93 4.89 -15.68
C GLY A 135 -6.44 6.28 -15.26
N CYS A 136 -5.26 6.68 -15.76
CA CYS A 136 -4.66 7.98 -15.45
C CYS A 136 -5.25 9.16 -16.23
N LEU A 137 -5.96 8.88 -17.33
CA LEU A 137 -6.43 9.87 -18.29
C LEU A 137 -7.95 10.06 -18.28
N ASP A 138 -8.68 9.21 -17.56
CA ASP A 138 -10.14 9.23 -17.55
C ASP A 138 -10.68 9.48 -16.12
N PRO A 139 -11.11 10.71 -15.82
CA PRO A 139 -11.61 11.06 -14.48
C PRO A 139 -12.93 10.37 -14.15
N ILE A 140 -13.70 9.91 -15.15
CA ILE A 140 -14.97 9.20 -14.91
C ILE A 140 -14.71 7.76 -14.50
N ASP A 141 -13.76 7.08 -15.14
CA ASP A 141 -13.27 5.75 -14.77
C ASP A 141 -12.67 5.77 -13.36
N MET A 142 -11.86 6.78 -13.03
CA MET A 142 -11.39 6.99 -11.66
C MET A 142 -12.56 7.14 -10.69
N TYR A 143 -13.49 8.06 -10.91
CA TYR A 143 -14.60 8.26 -9.98
C TYR A 143 -15.43 6.98 -9.76
N THR A 144 -15.69 6.25 -10.83
CA THR A 144 -16.51 5.03 -10.80
C THR A 144 -15.81 3.92 -10.02
N ARG A 145 -14.51 3.71 -10.25
CA ARG A 145 -13.73 2.68 -9.54
C ARG A 145 -13.50 3.02 -8.08
N TYR A 146 -13.34 4.30 -7.78
CA TYR A 146 -13.18 4.78 -6.41
C TYR A 146 -14.48 4.70 -5.58
N ALA A 147 -15.62 4.33 -6.18
CA ALA A 147 -16.85 4.09 -5.44
C ALA A 147 -16.69 3.00 -4.37
N GLU A 148 -15.85 1.99 -4.64
CA GLU A 148 -15.53 0.91 -3.69
C GLU A 148 -14.69 1.38 -2.50
N CYS A 149 -14.01 2.53 -2.63
CA CYS A 149 -13.21 3.15 -1.59
C CYS A 149 -13.98 4.14 -0.71
N LYS A 150 -15.29 4.33 -0.96
CA LYS A 150 -16.10 5.22 -0.12
C LYS A 150 -16.35 4.59 1.24
N ALA A 151 -16.46 5.41 2.27
CA ALA A 151 -16.79 4.95 3.63
C ALA A 151 -18.07 4.09 3.66
N SER A 152 -19.06 4.38 2.81
CA SER A 152 -20.28 3.58 2.68
C SER A 152 -20.08 2.14 2.17
N ALA A 153 -18.97 1.88 1.47
CA ALA A 153 -18.58 0.55 0.99
C ALA A 153 -17.56 -0.12 1.92
N LEU A 154 -16.67 0.68 2.51
CA LEU A 154 -15.61 0.19 3.38
C LEU A 154 -16.03 -0.02 4.83
N CYS A 155 -17.10 0.58 5.32
CA CYS A 155 -17.46 0.50 6.75
C CYS A 155 -18.47 -0.60 7.04
N PHE A 156 -18.35 -1.22 8.21
CA PHE A 156 -19.30 -2.24 8.66
C PHE A 156 -20.70 -1.64 8.76
N LYS A 157 -21.69 -2.37 8.21
CA LYS A 157 -23.09 -2.01 8.32
C LYS A 157 -23.70 -2.72 9.52
N PRO A 158 -24.62 -2.08 10.25
CA PRO A 158 -25.27 -2.68 11.43
C PRO A 158 -26.16 -3.90 11.14
N ASN A 159 -26.25 -4.37 9.90
CA ASN A 159 -27.03 -5.55 9.47
C ASN A 159 -26.20 -6.54 8.61
N ASP A 160 -24.86 -6.45 8.65
CA ASP A 160 -23.96 -7.37 7.95
C ASP A 160 -23.43 -8.45 8.90
#